data_AF-A0A7Y3CEM5-F1
#
_entry.id   AF-A0A7Y3CEM5-F1
#
_cell.length_a   1.000
_cell.length_b   1.000
_cell.length_c   1.000
_cell.angle_alpha   90.00
_cell.angle_beta   90.00
_cell.angle_gamma   90.00
#
_symmetry.space_group_name_H-M   'P 1'
#
loop_
_entity.id
_entity.type
_entity.pdbx_description
1 polymer ?
#
loop_
_entity_poly.entity_id
_entity_poly.type
_entity_poly.pdbx_seq_one_letter_code
_entity_poly.pdbx_strand_id
1 'polypeptide(L)'
;MAKTLQSTEEKVKPFRLVKYFTFTSLIVIFSGTIVLSILNTHWARTMQREESEKYALLLIENLNHQIFLQFAIPVVLKYGGISLREREQFERLDKVVRSTLHSFKVEMVNIYDMEETISYSFDKSLIGKKNYGGTAFKKALLGETVSKQVQAGNVIEF
;
A
#
# COMPACT_ATOMS: atom_id res chain seq x y z
N MET A 1 9.84 52.99 -69.91
CA MET A 1 10.28 52.21 -68.73
C MET A 1 9.83 52.97 -67.49
N ALA A 2 9.17 52.46 -66.46
CA ALA A 2 8.39 51.25 -66.22
C ALA A 2 7.42 51.67 -65.08
N LYS A 3 6.12 51.35 -65.19
CA LYS A 3 5.11 51.71 -64.17
C LYS A 3 5.07 50.57 -63.15
N THR A 4 5.60 50.81 -61.96
CA THR A 4 5.63 49.81 -60.87
C THR A 4 4.21 49.51 -60.41
N LEU A 5 3.70 48.32 -60.72
CA LEU A 5 2.45 47.81 -60.17
C LEU A 5 2.71 47.40 -58.72
N GLN A 6 2.25 48.20 -57.76
CA GLN A 6 2.13 47.77 -56.37
C GLN A 6 1.05 46.69 -56.31
N SER A 7 1.47 45.43 -56.27
CA SER A 7 0.63 44.31 -55.86
C SER A 7 0.21 44.57 -54.41
N THR A 8 -1.05 44.93 -54.23
CA THR A 8 -1.66 44.96 -52.90
C THR A 8 -1.90 43.51 -52.54
N GLU A 9 -0.97 42.89 -51.82
CA GLU A 9 -1.21 41.61 -51.15
C GLU A 9 -2.38 41.82 -50.18
N GLU A 10 -3.60 41.47 -50.59
CA GLU A 10 -4.70 41.24 -49.66
C GLU A 10 -4.30 40.06 -48.79
N LYS A 11 -3.68 40.37 -47.66
CA LYS A 11 -3.48 39.43 -46.55
C LYS A 11 -4.86 38.91 -46.15
N VAL A 12 -5.21 37.70 -46.60
CA VAL A 12 -6.40 36.97 -46.17
C VAL A 12 -6.32 36.87 -44.65
N LYS A 13 -7.07 37.74 -43.95
CA LYS A 13 -7.07 37.75 -42.49
C LYS A 13 -7.64 36.41 -42.05
N PRO A 14 -6.92 35.61 -41.24
CA PRO A 14 -7.44 34.34 -40.77
C PRO A 14 -8.78 34.59 -40.07
N PHE A 15 -9.81 33.85 -40.50
CA PHE A 15 -11.16 33.98 -39.99
C PHE A 15 -11.13 33.94 -38.46
N ARG A 16 -11.65 35.00 -37.81
CA ARG A 16 -11.63 35.14 -36.34
C ARG A 16 -12.27 33.94 -35.64
N LEU A 17 -13.20 33.26 -36.30
CA LEU A 17 -13.84 32.03 -35.84
C LEU A 17 -12.82 30.95 -35.47
N VAL A 18 -11.76 30.79 -36.26
CA VAL A 18 -10.70 29.80 -35.97
C VAL A 18 -10.01 30.12 -34.64
N LYS A 19 -9.74 31.40 -34.35
CA LYS A 19 -9.09 31.81 -33.09
C LYS A 19 -9.95 31.51 -31.86
N TYR A 20 -11.25 31.83 -31.92
CA TYR A 20 -12.18 31.55 -30.83
C TYR A 20 -12.42 30.05 -30.66
N PHE A 21 -12.53 29.32 -31.77
CA PHE A 21 -12.71 27.87 -31.77
C PHE A 21 -11.52 27.17 -31.11
N THR A 22 -10.28 27.48 -31.54
CA THR A 22 -9.08 26.83 -31.01
C THR A 22 -8.87 27.09 -29.52
N PHE A 23 -9.08 28.31 -29.04
CA PHE A 23 -8.90 28.63 -27.62
C PHE A 23 -9.99 27.96 -26.76
N THR A 24 -11.24 28.00 -27.20
CA THR A 24 -12.36 27.37 -26.48
C THR A 24 -12.22 25.85 -26.48
N SER A 25 -11.85 25.24 -27.61
CA SER A 25 -11.61 23.79 -27.70
C SER A 25 -10.46 23.36 -26.79
N LEU A 26 -9.39 24.15 -26.70
CA LEU A 26 -8.27 23.86 -25.82
C LEU A 26 -8.71 23.83 -24.35
N ILE A 27 -9.49 24.83 -23.91
CA ILE A 27 -10.02 24.88 -22.55
C ILE A 27 -10.93 23.68 -22.27
N VAL A 28 -11.81 23.33 -23.21
CA VAL A 28 -12.73 22.19 -23.05
C VAL A 28 -11.95 20.87 -22.94
N ILE A 29 -10.97 20.64 -23.83
CA ILE A 29 -10.13 19.45 -23.80
C ILE A 29 -9.34 19.40 -22.49
N PHE A 30 -8.71 20.50 -22.10
CA PHE A 30 -7.92 20.59 -20.86
C PHE A 30 -8.76 20.36 -19.60
N SER A 31 -9.96 20.94 -19.56
CA SER A 31 -10.88 20.72 -18.44
C SER A 31 -11.36 19.27 -18.42
N GLY A 32 -11.66 18.69 -19.58
CA GLY A 32 -12.04 17.28 -19.71
C GLY A 32 -10.95 16.32 -19.23
N THR A 33 -9.69 16.58 -19.60
CA THR A 33 -8.56 15.74 -19.15
C THR A 33 -8.32 15.87 -17.64
N ILE A 34 -8.47 17.06 -17.06
CA ILE A 34 -8.37 17.25 -15.60
C ILE A 34 -9.46 16.45 -14.88
N VAL A 35 -10.72 16.60 -15.29
CA VAL A 35 -11.85 15.87 -14.67
C VAL A 35 -11.64 14.36 -14.79
N LEU A 36 -11.27 13.88 -15.98
CA LEU A 36 -11.02 12.46 -16.22
C LEU A 36 -9.85 11.95 -15.36
N SER A 37 -8.78 12.74 -15.24
CA SER A 37 -7.61 12.41 -14.41
C SER A 37 -7.97 12.27 -12.93
N ILE A 38 -8.76 13.20 -12.39
CA ILE A 38 -9.21 13.17 -10.99
C ILE A 38 -10.07 11.94 -10.73
N LEU A 39 -11.05 11.66 -11.60
CA LEU A 39 -11.91 10.49 -11.47
C LEU A 39 -11.12 9.19 -11.52
N ASN A 40 -10.26 9.03 -12.54
CA ASN A 40 -9.45 7.83 -12.70
C ASN A 40 -8.50 7.63 -11.50
N THR A 41 -7.87 8.70 -11.03
CA THR A 41 -6.98 8.67 -9.87
C THR A 41 -7.72 8.27 -8.59
N HIS A 42 -8.94 8.77 -8.39
CA HIS A 42 -9.75 8.40 -7.23
C HIS A 42 -10.06 6.90 -7.25
N TRP A 43 -10.53 6.37 -8.39
CA TRP A 43 -10.93 4.97 -8.53
C TRP A 43 -9.74 4.02 -8.42
N ALA A 44 -8.62 4.36 -9.05
CA ALA A 44 -7.40 3.57 -8.95
C ALA A 44 -6.88 3.49 -7.50
N ARG A 45 -6.90 4.60 -6.76
CA ARG A 45 -6.47 4.62 -5.35
C ARG A 45 -7.39 3.82 -4.43
N THR A 46 -8.71 3.91 -4.62
CA THR A 46 -9.65 3.11 -3.81
C THR A 46 -9.49 1.62 -4.09
N MET A 47 -9.39 1.23 -5.36
CA MET A 47 -9.16 -0.16 -5.75
C MET A 47 -7.86 -0.71 -5.14
N GLN A 48 -6.75 0.01 -5.30
CA GLN A 48 -5.44 -0.40 -4.78
C GLN A 48 -5.45 -0.58 -3.25
N ARG A 49 -6.17 0.28 -2.52
CA ARG A 49 -6.31 0.19 -1.06
C ARG A 49 -7.08 -1.06 -0.65
N GLU A 50 -8.24 -1.30 -1.27
CA GLU A 50 -9.06 -2.48 -0.97
C GLU A 50 -8.35 -3.79 -1.30
N GLU A 51 -7.65 -3.84 -2.43
CA GLU A 51 -6.83 -5.00 -2.80
C GLU A 51 -5.72 -5.25 -1.79
N SER A 52 -5.05 -4.20 -1.32
CA SER A 52 -3.98 -4.30 -0.31
C SER A 52 -4.50 -4.82 1.02
N GLU A 53 -5.69 -4.37 1.45
CA GLU A 53 -6.33 -4.84 2.69
C GLU A 53 -6.75 -6.31 2.60
N LYS A 54 -7.43 -6.69 1.51
CA LYS A 54 -7.81 -8.09 1.27
C LYS A 54 -6.58 -9.00 1.20
N TYR A 55 -5.54 -8.54 0.53
CA TYR A 55 -4.27 -9.25 0.46
C TYR A 55 -3.65 -9.44 1.85
N ALA A 56 -3.57 -8.38 2.66
CA ALA A 56 -3.04 -8.46 4.02
C ALA A 56 -3.85 -9.43 4.90
N LEU A 57 -5.18 -9.41 4.79
CA LEU A 57 -6.04 -10.34 5.54
C LEU A 57 -5.76 -11.80 5.16
N LEU A 58 -5.74 -12.13 3.86
CA LEU A 58 -5.43 -13.48 3.40
C LEU A 58 -4.03 -13.94 3.81
N LEU A 59 -3.05 -13.03 3.80
CA LEU A 59 -1.70 -13.32 4.27
C LEU A 59 -1.69 -13.66 5.77
N ILE A 60 -2.39 -12.89 6.59
CA ILE A 60 -2.49 -13.11 8.04
C ILE A 60 -3.20 -14.43 8.33
N GLU A 61 -4.30 -14.74 7.63
CA GLU A 61 -5.03 -16.01 7.78
C GLU A 61 -4.16 -17.21 7.43
N ASN A 62 -3.47 -17.16 6.29
CA ASN A 62 -2.54 -18.21 5.87
C ASN A 62 -1.39 -18.35 6.88
N LEU A 63 -0.79 -17.23 7.31
CA LEU A 63 0.27 -17.25 8.31
C LEU A 63 -0.18 -17.86 9.63
N ASN A 64 -1.34 -17.46 10.14
CA ASN A 64 -1.90 -18.00 11.38
C ASN A 64 -2.14 -19.51 11.27
N HIS A 65 -2.70 -19.96 10.15
CA HIS A 65 -2.91 -21.37 9.89
C HIS A 65 -1.59 -22.16 9.90
N GLN A 66 -0.55 -21.65 9.23
CA GLN A 66 0.76 -22.31 9.20
C GLN A 66 1.45 -22.31 10.56
N ILE A 67 1.39 -21.22 11.31
CA ILE A 67 1.90 -21.17 12.69
C ILE A 67 1.17 -22.20 13.56
N PHE A 68 -0.16 -22.27 13.47
CA PHE A 68 -0.94 -23.20 14.29
C PHE A 68 -0.57 -24.67 14.00
N LEU A 69 -0.61 -25.07 12.73
CA LEU A 69 -0.36 -26.46 12.35
C LEU A 69 1.12 -26.84 12.40
N GLN A 70 1.98 -26.00 11.85
CA GLN A 70 3.39 -26.34 11.71
C GLN A 70 4.22 -25.93 12.91
N PHE A 71 3.77 -25.01 13.78
CA PHE A 71 4.52 -24.61 14.97
C PHE A 71 3.81 -24.99 16.27
N ALA A 72 2.61 -24.47 16.53
CA ALA A 72 1.95 -24.57 17.82
C ALA A 72 1.60 -26.00 18.22
N ILE A 73 0.88 -26.75 17.36
CA ILE A 73 0.49 -28.14 17.66
C ILE A 73 1.72 -29.01 17.98
N PRO A 74 2.76 -29.10 17.13
CA PRO A 74 3.88 -30.00 17.41
C PRO A 74 4.70 -29.57 18.62
N VAL A 75 4.82 -28.27 18.88
CA VAL A 75 5.57 -27.75 20.04
C VAL A 75 4.83 -28.04 21.34
N VAL A 76 3.53 -27.80 21.40
CA VAL A 76 2.72 -28.12 22.58
C VAL A 76 2.74 -29.62 22.87
N LEU A 77 2.64 -30.47 21.83
CA LEU A 77 2.71 -31.92 22.01
C LEU A 77 4.09 -32.43 22.46
N LYS A 78 5.19 -31.82 21.98
CA LYS A 78 6.57 -32.25 22.30
C LYS A 78 7.05 -31.71 23.66
N TYR A 79 6.72 -30.47 24.00
CA TYR A 79 7.29 -29.75 25.16
C TYR A 79 6.27 -29.40 26.24
N GLY A 80 4.97 -29.62 26.02
CA GLY A 80 3.90 -29.25 26.95
C GLY A 80 3.54 -27.77 26.96
N GLY A 81 4.26 -26.92 26.22
CA GLY A 81 3.99 -25.49 26.15
C GLY A 81 4.90 -24.75 25.16
N ILE A 82 4.49 -23.53 24.83
CA ILE A 82 5.24 -22.62 23.95
C ILE A 82 6.08 -21.67 24.80
N SER A 83 7.38 -21.71 24.61
CA SER A 83 8.36 -20.79 25.19
C SER A 83 9.34 -20.36 24.10
N LEU A 84 9.13 -19.17 23.52
CA LEU A 84 10.02 -18.62 22.48
C LEU A 84 11.38 -18.15 23.01
N ARG A 85 11.61 -18.25 24.34
CA ARG A 85 12.95 -18.13 24.93
C ARG A 85 13.81 -19.35 24.60
N GLU A 86 13.19 -20.51 24.36
CA GLU A 86 13.87 -21.70 23.91
C GLU A 86 14.24 -21.57 22.44
N ARG A 87 15.54 -21.65 22.16
CA ARG A 87 16.09 -21.41 20.83
C ARG A 87 15.50 -22.33 19.76
N GLU A 88 15.31 -23.61 20.07
CA GLU A 88 14.74 -24.59 19.13
C GLU A 88 13.30 -24.21 18.72
N GLN A 89 12.48 -23.77 19.68
CA GLN A 89 11.12 -23.32 19.39
C GLN A 89 11.13 -22.03 18.56
N PHE A 90 11.97 -21.07 18.92
CA PHE A 90 12.10 -19.83 18.17
C PHE A 90 12.54 -20.06 16.72
N GLU A 91 13.58 -20.87 16.50
CA GLU A 91 14.08 -21.19 15.15
C GLU A 91 13.03 -21.91 14.30
N ARG A 92 12.23 -22.78 14.93
CA ARG A 92 11.11 -23.46 14.26
C ARG A 92 10.01 -22.48 13.86
N LEU A 93 9.62 -21.58 14.75
CA LEU A 93 8.65 -20.52 14.42
C LEU A 93 9.20 -19.61 13.31
N ASP A 94 10.45 -19.15 13.42
CA ASP A 94 11.10 -18.28 12.43
C ASP A 94 11.10 -18.94 11.05
N LYS A 95 11.39 -20.24 10.96
CA LYS A 95 11.34 -20.99 9.71
C LYS A 95 9.93 -21.02 9.11
N VAL A 96 8.90 -21.28 9.93
CA VAL A 96 7.50 -21.30 9.48
C VAL A 96 7.05 -19.93 9.01
N VAL A 97 7.35 -18.86 9.75
CA VAL A 97 6.97 -17.50 9.38
C VAL A 97 7.68 -17.07 8.10
N ARG A 98 9.00 -17.25 8.02
CA ARG A 98 9.78 -16.87 6.83
C ARG A 98 9.38 -17.68 5.61
N SER A 99 9.17 -18.99 5.71
CA SER A 99 8.76 -19.80 4.57
C SER A 99 7.37 -19.40 4.06
N THR A 100 6.46 -19.10 4.99
CA THR A 100 5.10 -18.65 4.66
C THR A 100 5.11 -17.29 3.99
N LEU A 101 6.01 -16.39 4.41
CA LEU A 101 6.08 -15.02 3.91
C LEU A 101 7.06 -14.79 2.75
N HIS A 102 7.90 -15.77 2.38
CA HIS A 102 9.04 -15.54 1.48
C HIS A 102 8.66 -14.98 0.10
N SER A 103 7.53 -15.41 -0.47
CA SER A 103 7.06 -14.97 -1.79
C SER A 103 6.27 -13.66 -1.74
N PHE A 104 6.04 -13.12 -0.55
CA PHE A 104 5.19 -11.97 -0.31
C PHE A 104 6.04 -10.75 0.03
N LYS A 105 5.64 -9.58 -0.48
CA LYS A 105 6.35 -8.31 -0.24
C LYS A 105 6.01 -7.74 1.14
N VAL A 106 6.30 -8.50 2.19
CA VAL A 106 6.09 -8.08 3.59
C VAL A 106 7.38 -7.47 4.11
N GLU A 107 7.35 -6.18 4.42
CA GLU A 107 8.50 -5.45 4.98
C GLU A 107 8.76 -5.86 6.43
N MET A 108 7.70 -5.99 7.23
CA MET A 108 7.80 -6.28 8.66
C MET A 108 6.61 -7.13 9.12
N VAL A 109 6.86 -8.03 10.06
CA VAL A 109 5.82 -8.74 10.82
C VAL A 109 6.21 -8.73 12.30
N ASN A 110 5.24 -8.49 13.16
CA ASN A 110 5.37 -8.57 14.62
C ASN A 110 4.25 -9.46 15.14
N ILE A 111 4.58 -10.46 15.96
CA ILE A 111 3.62 -11.30 16.66
C ILE A 111 3.70 -10.92 18.13
N TYR A 112 2.54 -10.62 18.71
CA TYR A 112 2.41 -10.19 20.10
C TYR A 112 1.91 -11.36 20.95
N ASP A 113 2.34 -11.39 22.21
CA ASP A 113 1.64 -12.16 23.23
C ASP A 113 0.39 -11.42 23.72
N MET A 114 -0.34 -12.05 24.63
CA MET A 114 -1.55 -11.49 25.22
C MET A 114 -1.29 -10.28 26.14
N GLU A 115 -0.02 -9.97 26.45
CA GLU A 115 0.40 -8.84 27.30
C GLU A 115 0.98 -7.66 26.51
N GLU A 116 0.75 -7.60 25.19
CA GLU A 116 1.27 -6.57 24.27
C GLU A 116 2.81 -6.57 24.17
N THR A 117 3.46 -7.71 24.42
CA THR A 117 4.90 -7.87 24.20
C THR A 117 5.15 -8.52 22.86
N ILE A 118 6.08 -7.98 22.07
CA ILE A 118 6.48 -8.58 20.79
C ILE A 118 7.23 -9.88 21.08
N SER A 119 6.61 -11.03 20.81
CA SER A 119 7.20 -12.35 21.00
C SER A 119 8.00 -12.82 19.78
N TYR A 120 7.70 -12.31 18.59
CA TYR A 120 8.44 -12.57 17.36
C TYR A 120 8.43 -11.35 16.44
N SER A 121 9.54 -11.07 15.77
CA SER A 121 9.64 -10.03 14.75
C SER A 121 10.70 -10.33 13.70
N PHE A 122 10.50 -9.81 12.49
CA PHE A 122 11.57 -9.74 11.49
C PHE A 122 12.73 -8.85 11.93
N ASP A 123 12.45 -7.81 12.71
CA ASP A 123 13.47 -7.04 13.41
C ASP A 123 13.66 -7.59 14.82
N LYS A 124 14.73 -8.36 15.00
CA LYS A 124 15.05 -8.99 16.30
C LYS A 124 15.24 -7.96 17.42
N SER A 125 15.56 -6.71 17.11
CA SER A 125 15.70 -5.64 18.11
C SER A 125 14.36 -5.24 18.76
N LEU A 126 13.23 -5.64 18.16
CA LEU A 126 11.88 -5.37 18.67
C LEU A 126 11.38 -6.45 19.62
N ILE A 127 11.97 -7.65 19.61
CA ILE A 127 11.53 -8.77 20.45
C ILE A 127 11.68 -8.39 21.93
N GLY A 128 10.63 -8.66 22.71
CA GLY A 128 10.55 -8.33 24.14
C GLY A 128 10.12 -6.89 24.44
N LYS A 129 9.95 -6.02 23.44
CA LYS A 129 9.43 -4.67 23.65
C LYS A 129 7.91 -4.68 23.85
N LYS A 130 7.43 -3.78 24.70
CA LYS A 130 6.01 -3.58 25.06
C LYS A 130 5.47 -2.25 24.51
N ASN A 131 4.14 -2.11 24.46
CA ASN A 131 3.43 -0.88 24.04
C ASN A 131 3.67 -0.47 22.57
N TYR A 132 3.90 -1.44 21.68
CA TYR A 132 4.05 -1.20 20.24
C TYR A 132 2.76 -1.45 19.44
N GLY A 133 1.73 -2.05 20.05
CA GLY A 133 0.51 -2.48 19.37
C GLY A 133 -0.64 -1.48 19.43
N GLY A 134 -0.70 -0.67 20.49
CA GLY A 134 -1.64 0.45 20.62
C GLY A 134 -3.11 0.02 20.49
N THR A 135 -3.91 0.81 19.76
CA THR A 135 -5.33 0.49 19.55
C THR A 135 -5.56 -0.75 18.68
N ALA A 136 -4.63 -1.06 17.78
CA ALA A 136 -4.73 -2.23 16.90
C ALA A 136 -4.64 -3.52 17.71
N PHE A 137 -3.74 -3.57 18.71
CA PHE A 137 -3.63 -4.70 19.61
C PHE A 137 -4.91 -4.97 20.39
N LYS A 138 -5.51 -3.93 20.98
CA LYS A 138 -6.77 -4.06 21.73
C LYS A 138 -7.91 -4.63 20.87
N LYS A 139 -7.97 -4.24 19.60
CA LYS A 139 -8.94 -4.78 18.63
C LYS A 139 -8.64 -6.23 18.26
N ALA A 140 -7.37 -6.56 18.05
CA ALA A 140 -6.95 -7.94 17.78
C ALA A 140 -7.31 -8.91 18.94
N LEU A 141 -7.22 -8.47 20.20
CA LEU A 141 -7.69 -9.25 21.35
C LEU A 141 -9.19 -9.58 21.32
N LEU A 142 -9.99 -8.73 20.64
CA LEU A 142 -11.43 -8.96 20.42
C LEU A 142 -11.71 -9.80 19.17
N GLY A 143 -10.66 -10.25 18.46
CA GLY A 143 -10.78 -10.95 17.18
C GLY A 143 -11.07 -10.03 15.99
N GLU A 144 -10.94 -8.71 16.16
CA GLU A 144 -11.13 -7.75 15.07
C GLU A 144 -9.84 -7.56 14.27
N THR A 145 -9.95 -7.53 12.94
CA THR A 145 -8.83 -7.13 12.07
C THR A 145 -8.88 -5.64 11.81
N VAL A 146 -7.70 -5.00 11.73
CA VAL A 146 -7.57 -3.59 11.39
C VAL A 146 -6.59 -3.38 10.25
N SER A 147 -6.92 -2.44 9.37
CA SER A 147 -6.03 -1.94 8.33
C SER A 147 -5.86 -0.44 8.49
N LYS A 148 -4.65 0.05 8.26
CA LYS A 148 -4.35 1.49 8.24
C LYS A 148 -3.33 1.77 7.16
N GLN A 149 -3.62 2.75 6.31
CA GLN A 149 -2.63 3.28 5.39
C GLN A 149 -1.67 4.19 6.15
N VAL A 150 -0.38 3.88 6.06
CA VAL A 150 0.71 4.72 6.57
C VAL A 150 1.43 5.31 5.37
N GLN A 151 1.57 6.63 5.31
CA GLN A 151 2.33 7.31 4.28
C GLN A 151 3.61 7.85 4.90
N ALA A 152 4.74 7.23 4.57
CA ALA A 152 6.05 7.73 4.95
C ALA A 152 6.53 8.67 3.82
N GLY A 153 6.37 9.98 3.99
CA GLY A 153 6.82 10.99 3.03
C GLY A 153 6.12 12.33 3.23
N ASN A 154 6.83 13.42 2.94
CA ASN A 154 6.27 14.77 2.94
C ASN A 154 5.41 14.94 1.68
N VAL A 155 4.24 15.55 1.79
CA VAL A 155 3.29 15.71 0.66
C VAL A 155 3.81 16.71 -0.39
N ILE A 156 4.94 17.37 -0.12
CA ILE A 156 5.52 18.44 -0.92
C ILE A 156 7.03 18.19 -1.03
N GLU A 157 7.45 17.42 -2.01
CA GLU A 157 8.73 17.61 -2.70
C GLU A 157 8.40 17.65 -4.18
N PHE A 158 8.35 18.88 -4.71
CA PHE A 158 8.36 19.17 -6.14
C PHE A 158 9.80 19.42 -6.57
#